data_AF-A0A3B9K7I0-F1
#
_entry.id   AF-A0A3B9K7I0-F1
#
_cell.length_a   1.000
_cell.length_b   1.000
_cell.length_c   1.000
_cell.angle_alpha   90.00
_cell.angle_beta   90.00
_cell.angle_gamma   90.00
#
_symmetry.space_group_name_H-M   'P 1'
#
loop_
_entity.id
_entity.type
_entity.pdbx_description
1 polymer ?
#
loop_
_entity_poly.entity_id
_entity_poly.type
_entity_poly.pdbx_seq_one_letter_code
_entity_poly.pdbx_strand_id
1 'polypeptide(L)'
;RALMSHPKLVLLDEPSMGLSPIYVNEIFNIIQKIHEDGTTVLLVEQNAKKALSIANKAYVLETGSITLRGDAKELMNDERIKKAYLSE
;
A
#
# COMPACT_ATOMS: atom_id res chain seq x y z
N ARG A 1 12.38 14.13 5.31
CA ARG A 1 12.66 14.60 6.69
C ARG A 1 12.39 13.52 7.73
N ALA A 2 11.22 12.85 7.73
CA ALA A 2 10.92 11.75 8.66
C ALA A 2 11.95 10.60 8.65
N LEU A 3 12.57 10.30 7.50
CA LEU A 3 13.59 9.24 7.40
C LEU A 3 14.92 9.58 8.09
N MET A 4 15.21 10.86 8.35
CA MET A 4 16.49 11.28 8.96
C MET A 4 16.62 10.80 10.41
N SER A 5 15.50 10.47 11.07
CA SER A 5 15.50 9.94 12.45
C SER A 5 15.63 8.41 12.52
N HIS A 6 15.92 7.73 11.41
CA HIS A 6 15.98 6.26 11.32
C HIS A 6 14.77 5.58 12.00
N PRO A 7 13.54 5.94 11.59
CA PRO A 7 12.33 5.42 12.23
C PRO A 7 12.22 3.91 12.02
N LYS A 8 11.71 3.20 13.03
CA LYS A 8 11.38 1.77 12.88
C LYS A 8 10.13 1.53 12.03
N LEU A 9 9.23 2.52 12.01
CA LEU A 9 7.96 2.49 11.30
C LEU A 9 7.68 3.87 10.67
N VAL A 10 7.27 3.87 9.40
CA VAL A 10 6.76 5.03 8.69
C VAL A 10 5.29 4.78 8.33
N LEU A 11 4.45 5.77 8.61
CA LEU A 11 3.03 5.78 8.26
C LEU A 11 2.84 6.75 7.10
N LEU A 12 2.20 6.30 6.04
CA LEU A 12 1.89 7.11 4.87
C LEU A 12 0.38 7.05 4.62
N ASP A 13 -0.26 8.21 4.64
CA ASP A 13 -1.69 8.36 4.43
C ASP A 13 -1.92 8.99 3.05
N GLU A 14 -2.50 8.21 2.14
CA GLU A 14 -2.82 8.59 0.75
C GLU A 14 -1.71 9.36 0.00
N PRO A 15 -0.44 8.87 -0.01
CA PRO A 15 0.69 9.61 -0.56
C PRO A 15 0.61 9.83 -2.08
N SER A 16 -0.23 9.08 -2.79
CA SER A 16 -0.39 9.21 -4.24
C SER A 16 -1.56 10.10 -4.68
N MET A 17 -2.41 10.56 -3.76
CA MET A 17 -3.61 11.33 -4.08
C MET A 17 -3.28 12.65 -4.80
N GLY A 18 -3.95 12.91 -5.92
CA GLY A 18 -3.81 14.15 -6.69
C GLY A 18 -2.55 14.25 -7.54
N LEU A 19 -1.71 13.21 -7.58
CA LEU A 19 -0.49 13.18 -8.38
C LEU A 19 -0.73 12.66 -9.80
N SER A 20 0.12 13.09 -10.75
CA SER A 20 0.12 12.54 -12.10
C SER A 20 0.58 11.07 -12.10
N PRO A 21 0.19 10.25 -13.10
CA PRO A 21 0.53 8.82 -13.13
C PRO A 21 2.03 8.51 -12.98
N ILE A 22 2.89 9.40 -13.50
CA ILE A 22 4.35 9.28 -13.41
C ILE A 22 4.81 9.41 -11.96
N TYR A 23 4.34 10.46 -11.26
CA TYR A 23 4.69 10.70 -9.86
C TYR A 23 4.13 9.64 -8.92
N VAL A 24 2.97 9.05 -9.23
CA VAL A 24 2.46 7.90 -8.47
C VAL A 24 3.49 6.76 -8.52
N ASN A 25 3.95 6.37 -9.70
CA ASN A 25 4.94 5.29 -9.81
C ASN A 25 6.25 5.62 -9.06
N GLU A 26 6.69 6.87 -9.12
CA GLU A 26 7.88 7.32 -8.39
C GLU A 26 7.72 7.21 -6.87
N ILE A 27 6.57 7.63 -6.33
CA ILE A 27 6.25 7.49 -4.90
C ILE A 27 6.28 6.02 -4.46
N PHE A 28 5.65 5.12 -5.23
CA PHE A 28 5.65 3.69 -4.92
C PHE A 28 7.07 3.09 -4.95
N ASN A 29 7.91 3.51 -5.89
CA ASN A 29 9.32 3.09 -5.94
C ASN A 29 10.11 3.59 -4.72
N ILE A 30 9.86 4.81 -4.26
CA ILE A 30 10.50 5.36 -3.05
C ILE A 30 10.07 4.57 -1.82
N ILE A 31 8.78 4.26 -1.69
CA ILE A 31 8.25 3.45 -0.59
C ILE A 31 8.92 2.09 -0.53
N GLN A 32 9.06 1.43 -1.68
CA GLN A 32 9.71 0.13 -1.75
C GLN A 32 11.18 0.21 -1.33
N LYS A 33 11.93 1.22 -1.76
CA LYS A 33 13.32 1.43 -1.32
C LYS A 33 13.42 1.64 0.19
N ILE A 34 12.53 2.43 0.78
CA ILE A 34 12.49 2.63 2.24
C ILE A 34 12.28 1.30 2.98
N HIS A 35 11.42 0.44 2.44
CA HIS A 35 11.20 -0.89 2.99
C HIS A 35 12.44 -1.80 2.85
N GLU A 36 13.08 -1.80 1.67
CA GLU A 36 14.31 -2.54 1.39
C GLU A 36 15.47 -2.10 2.29
N ASP A 37 15.53 -0.83 2.66
CA ASP A 37 16.49 -0.27 3.62
C ASP A 37 16.21 -0.69 5.10
N GLY A 38 15.21 -1.56 5.33
CA GLY A 38 14.91 -2.16 6.63
C GLY A 38 13.88 -1.40 7.47
N THR A 39 13.27 -0.35 6.92
CA THR A 39 12.22 0.40 7.62
C THR A 39 10.86 -0.26 7.42
N THR A 40 10.07 -0.42 8.49
CA THR A 40 8.69 -0.90 8.33
C THR A 40 7.83 0.23 7.75
N VAL A 41 6.98 -0.07 6.77
CA VAL A 41 6.05 0.91 6.20
C VAL A 41 4.62 0.44 6.39
N LEU A 42 3.76 1.30 6.93
CA LEU A 42 2.31 1.15 6.88
C LEU A 42 1.75 2.19 5.91
N LEU A 43 1.17 1.69 4.82
CA LEU A 43 0.64 2.49 3.73
C LEU A 43 -0.89 2.40 3.74
N VAL A 44 -1.56 3.55 3.77
CA VAL A 44 -2.99 3.69 3.52
C VAL A 44 -3.17 4.27 2.14
N GLU A 45 -3.92 3.58 1.28
CA GLU A 45 -4.09 3.94 -0.14
C GLU A 45 -5.47 3.53 -0.65
N GLN A 46 -6.04 4.36 -1.53
CA GLN A 46 -7.29 4.04 -2.23
C GLN A 46 -7.02 3.15 -3.44
N ASN A 47 -5.83 3.25 -4.05
CA ASN A 47 -5.43 2.40 -5.16
C ASN A 47 -4.98 1.02 -4.66
N ALA A 48 -5.94 0.15 -4.38
CA ALA A 48 -5.70 -1.20 -3.86
C ALA A 48 -4.74 -2.02 -4.74
N LYS A 49 -4.84 -1.90 -6.07
CA LYS A 49 -3.98 -2.63 -7.01
C LYS A 49 -2.51 -2.29 -6.81
N LYS A 50 -2.17 -1.00 -6.78
CA LYS A 50 -0.78 -0.56 -6.58
C LYS A 50 -0.31 -0.86 -5.17
N ALA A 51 -1.14 -0.62 -4.15
CA ALA A 51 -0.82 -0.95 -2.76
C ALA A 51 -0.49 -2.44 -2.58
N LEU A 52 -1.34 -3.33 -3.09
CA LEU A 52 -1.11 -4.78 -3.02
C LEU A 52 0.14 -5.23 -3.79
N SER A 53 0.50 -4.54 -4.87
CA SER A 53 1.69 -4.91 -5.67
C SER A 53 3.02 -4.74 -4.95
N ILE A 54 3.10 -3.83 -3.96
CA ILE A 54 4.33 -3.57 -3.19
C ILE A 54 4.25 -4.05 -1.73
N ALA A 55 3.06 -4.36 -1.24
CA ALA A 55 2.86 -4.77 0.15
C ALA A 55 3.28 -6.23 0.38
N ASN A 56 3.75 -6.55 1.58
CA ASN A 56 3.90 -7.94 2.00
C ASN A 56 2.59 -8.49 2.57
N LYS A 57 1.86 -7.65 3.32
CA LYS A 57 0.56 -7.97 3.92
C LYS A 57 -0.39 -6.82 3.67
N ALA A 58 -1.68 -7.13 3.57
CA ALA A 58 -2.70 -6.11 3.42
C ALA A 58 -3.92 -6.39 4.31
N TYR A 59 -4.62 -5.31 4.62
CA TYR A 59 -5.86 -5.28 5.38
C TYR A 59 -6.85 -4.43 4.60
N VAL A 60 -8.05 -4.93 4.39
CA VAL A 60 -9.14 -4.19 3.75
C VAL A 60 -10.09 -3.72 4.83
N LEU A 61 -10.31 -2.41 4.86
CA LEU A 61 -11.20 -1.74 5.80
C LEU A 61 -12.46 -1.30 5.05
N GLU A 62 -13.61 -1.83 5.45
CA GLU A 62 -14.91 -1.46 4.91
C GLU A 62 -15.85 -1.08 6.07
N THR A 63 -16.46 0.10 5.98
CA THR A 63 -17.44 0.58 6.98
C THR A 63 -16.95 0.43 8.43
N GLY A 64 -15.67 0.75 8.66
CA GLY A 64 -15.03 0.70 9.98
C GLY A 64 -14.66 -0.71 10.47
N SER A 65 -14.78 -1.76 9.65
CA SER A 65 -14.41 -3.13 10.00
C SER A 65 -13.40 -3.72 9.02
N ILE A 66 -12.45 -4.51 9.53
CA ILE A 66 -11.50 -5.23 8.67
C ILE A 66 -12.21 -6.46 8.10
N THR A 67 -12.51 -6.43 6.80
CA THR A 67 -13.25 -7.52 6.14
C THR A 67 -12.33 -8.57 5.54
N LEU A 68 -11.13 -8.18 5.10
CA LEU A 68 -10.11 -9.07 4.55
C LEU A 68 -8.73 -8.73 5.10
N ARG A 69 -7.91 -9.76 5.34
CA ARG A 69 -6.53 -9.61 5.77
C ARG A 69 -5.71 -10.83 5.36
N GLY A 70 -4.43 -10.63 5.04
CA GLY A 70 -3.57 -11.73 4.63
C GLY A 70 -2.30 -11.28 3.92
N ASP A 71 -1.63 -12.24 3.29
CA ASP A 71 -0.53 -11.97 2.37
C ASP A 71 -1.07 -11.19 1.16
N ALA A 72 -0.32 -10.16 0.73
CA ALA A 72 -0.77 -9.31 -0.37
C ALA A 72 -0.91 -10.08 -1.69
N LYS A 73 -0.08 -11.11 -1.93
CA LYS A 73 -0.14 -11.95 -3.14
C LYS A 73 -1.36 -12.85 -3.14
N GLU A 74 -1.75 -13.38 -1.99
CA GLU A 74 -2.98 -14.15 -1.84
C GLU A 74 -4.20 -13.25 -2.07
N LEU A 75 -4.22 -12.08 -1.43
CA LEU A 75 -5.30 -11.11 -1.57
C LEU A 75 -5.44 -10.56 -2.98
N MET A 76 -4.34 -10.36 -3.71
CA MET A 76 -4.37 -9.93 -5.12
C MET A 76 -5.04 -10.98 -6.03
N ASN A 77 -5.03 -12.24 -5.63
CA ASN A 77 -5.69 -13.33 -6.35
C ASN A 77 -7.11 -13.64 -5.83
N ASP A 78 -7.52 -13.06 -4.70
CA ASP A 78 -8.84 -13.27 -4.11
C ASP A 78 -9.94 -12.66 -5.00
N GLU A 79 -10.90 -13.48 -5.40
CA GLU A 79 -12.01 -13.07 -6.27
C GLU A 79 -12.86 -11.94 -5.67
N ARG A 80 -12.95 -11.84 -4.34
CA ARG A 80 -13.66 -10.74 -3.65
C ARG A 80 -12.92 -9.43 -3.84
N ILE A 81 -11.59 -9.44 -3.68
CA ILE A 81 -10.73 -8.26 -3.89
C ILE A 81 -10.77 -7.84 -5.35
N LYS A 82 -10.66 -8.80 -6.27
CA LYS A 82 -10.73 -8.50 -7.70
C LYS A 82 -12.02 -7.79 -8.06
N LYS A 83 -13.16 -8.34 -7.65
CA LYS A 83 -14.48 -7.76 -7.93
C LYS A 83 -14.68 -6.38 -7.30
N ALA A 84 -14.22 -6.18 -6.07
CA ALA A 84 -14.45 -4.93 -5.35
C ALA A 84 -13.46 -3.81 -5.73
N TYR A 85 -12.21 -4.13 -6.08
CA TYR A 85 -11.15 -3.13 -6.17
C TYR A 85 -10.19 -3.24 -7.37
N LEU A 86 -10.17 -4.37 -8.10
CA LEU A 86 -9.23 -4.58 -9.22
C LEU A 86 -9.91 -4.80 -10.58
N SER A 87 -11.25 -4.83 -10.62
CA SER A 87 -12.03 -4.97 -11.85
C SER A 87 -12.14 -3.59 -12.51
N GLU A 88 -11.65 -3.49 -13.75
CA GLU A 88 -12.02 -2.43 -14.68
C GLU A 88 -13.40 -2.71 -15.28
#